data_AF-A0A101V899-F1
#
_entry.id   AF-A0A101V899-F1
#
_cell.length_a   1.000
_cell.length_b   1.000
_cell.length_c   1.000
_cell.angle_alpha   90.00
_cell.angle_beta   90.00
_cell.angle_gamma   90.00
#
_symmetry.space_group_name_H-M   'P 1'
#
loop_
_entity.id
_entity.type
_entity.pdbx_description
1 polymer ?
#
loop_
_entity_poly.entity_id
_entity_poly.type
_entity_poly.pdbx_seq_one_letter_code
_entity_poly.pdbx_strand_id
1 'polypeptide(L)'
;MNILTGLVILLWLLITPTDAAAMHIMEGFLPIQWAGFWSIVTLPFLIIGVRHISKIVKENPKAILLIAFAGAFTFVLSALKLPSITGSSSHATGVGLGAILFGPAIMVVIGLIVLLFQAILLAHGGITTLGANVFSMAIIGPFVTYGVYILLKRLGVPRGVSVFSGAAVGSFATYMVTAFQLALAHPSEVGGFYASWIKFVGVFGVTQIPISIIEGILTVMVINLLYVYSKQEIEGLNLS
;
A
#
# COMPACT_ATOMS: atom_id res chain seq x y z
N MET A 1 28.08 -28.31 -2.36
CA MET A 1 26.88 -27.99 -1.55
C MET A 1 25.85 -29.06 -1.86
N ASN A 2 25.56 -29.95 -0.91
CA ASN A 2 24.74 -31.13 -1.18
C ASN A 2 23.26 -30.74 -1.22
N ILE A 3 22.46 -31.46 -2.02
CA ILE A 3 21.01 -31.22 -2.16
C ILE A 3 20.31 -31.20 -0.80
N LEU A 4 20.76 -32.08 0.11
CA LEU A 4 20.27 -32.15 1.49
C LEU A 4 20.55 -30.86 2.28
N THR A 5 21.75 -30.28 2.15
CA THR A 5 22.07 -28.99 2.78
C THR A 5 21.24 -27.85 2.21
N GLY A 6 20.96 -27.85 0.90
CA GLY A 6 20.06 -26.87 0.28
C GLY A 6 18.62 -27.01 0.79
N LEU A 7 18.14 -28.24 0.94
CA LEU A 7 16.78 -28.55 1.40
C LEU A 7 16.60 -28.22 2.89
N VAL A 8 17.62 -28.47 3.71
CA VAL A 8 17.63 -28.10 5.13
C VAL A 8 17.66 -26.58 5.30
N ILE A 9 18.45 -25.84 4.52
CA ILE A 9 18.45 -24.37 4.55
C ILE A 9 17.09 -23.82 4.10
N LEU A 10 16.48 -24.40 3.06
CA LEU A 10 15.15 -24.03 2.59
C LEU A 10 14.06 -24.30 3.64
N LEU A 11 14.08 -25.48 4.27
CA LEU A 11 13.16 -25.82 5.37
C LEU A 11 13.39 -24.94 6.59
N TRP A 12 14.64 -24.60 6.90
CA TRP A 12 14.97 -23.72 8.02
C TRP A 12 14.47 -22.29 7.77
N LEU A 13 14.60 -21.77 6.55
CA LEU A 13 13.99 -20.49 6.12
C LEU A 13 12.45 -20.49 6.17
N LEU A 14 11.82 -21.65 5.95
CA LEU A 14 10.36 -21.81 6.01
C LEU A 14 9.83 -21.97 7.45
N ILE A 15 10.65 -22.46 8.39
CA ILE A 15 10.25 -22.79 9.76
C ILE A 15 10.62 -21.69 10.76
N THR A 16 11.60 -20.82 10.44
CA THR A 16 11.85 -19.63 11.25
C THR A 16 10.62 -18.72 11.23
N PRO A 17 9.99 -18.41 12.37
CA PRO A 17 8.99 -17.35 12.43
C PRO A 17 9.74 -16.03 12.16
N THR A 18 9.74 -15.58 10.91
CA THR A 18 10.23 -14.25 10.59
C THR A 18 9.17 -13.26 11.06
N ASP A 19 9.43 -12.55 12.16
CA ASP A 19 8.69 -11.36 12.59
C ASP A 19 8.87 -10.18 11.61
N ALA A 20 8.77 -10.44 10.31
CA ALA A 20 8.88 -9.47 9.22
C ALA A 20 7.75 -9.70 8.22
N ALA A 21 6.51 -9.71 8.73
CA ALA A 21 5.30 -9.61 7.92
C ALA A 21 4.74 -8.18 7.97
N ALA A 22 5.61 -7.18 7.95
CA ALA A 22 5.21 -5.78 7.86
C ALA A 22 5.67 -5.21 6.52
N MET A 23 4.70 -4.91 5.67
CA MET A 23 4.90 -4.02 4.51
C MET A 23 5.34 -2.62 4.98
N HIS A 24 5.03 -2.28 6.23
CA HIS A 24 5.41 -1.05 6.89
C HIS A 24 6.82 -1.17 7.46
N ILE A 25 7.64 -0.16 7.20
CA ILE A 25 8.94 -0.03 7.83
C ILE A 25 8.72 0.21 9.32
N MET A 26 9.25 -0.68 10.15
CA MET A 26 9.08 -0.64 11.61
C MET A 26 9.79 0.55 12.25
N GLU A 27 9.32 0.95 13.43
CA GLU A 27 9.95 1.99 14.25
C GLU A 27 11.45 1.70 14.48
N GLY A 28 12.29 2.72 14.31
CA GLY A 28 13.74 2.61 14.52
C GLY A 28 14.52 1.87 13.42
N PHE A 29 13.85 1.37 12.38
CA PHE A 29 14.53 0.65 11.29
C PHE A 29 15.20 1.57 10.26
N LEU A 30 14.82 2.85 10.21
CA LEU A 30 15.50 3.86 9.39
C LEU A 30 16.41 4.73 10.25
N PRO A 31 17.65 4.99 9.81
CA PRO A 31 18.46 6.05 10.39
C PRO A 31 17.72 7.39 10.34
N ILE A 32 17.94 8.25 11.35
CA ILE A 32 17.21 9.51 11.51
C ILE A 32 17.27 10.41 10.25
N GLN A 33 18.39 10.37 9.53
CA GLN A 33 18.58 11.11 8.28
C GLN A 33 17.61 10.65 7.19
N TRP A 34 17.43 9.34 7.02
CA TRP A 34 16.49 8.77 6.05
C TRP A 34 15.03 8.97 6.47
N ALA A 35 14.74 8.85 7.76
CA ALA A 35 13.41 9.17 8.31
C ALA A 35 13.01 10.62 8.04
N GLY A 36 13.93 11.57 8.29
CA GLY A 36 13.75 12.99 7.99
C GLY A 36 13.59 13.26 6.49
N PHE A 37 14.44 12.65 5.65
CA PHE A 37 14.36 12.78 4.20
C PHE A 37 12.98 12.36 3.65
N TRP A 38 12.50 11.18 4.00
CA TRP A 38 11.21 10.69 3.50
C TRP A 38 10.01 11.49 4.02
N SER A 39 10.12 12.05 5.23
CA SER A 39 9.14 12.99 5.75
C SER A 39 9.08 14.26 4.91
N ILE A 40 10.23 14.83 4.55
CA ILE A 40 10.31 16.02 3.69
C ILE A 40 9.75 15.74 2.28
N VAL A 41 10.13 14.61 1.67
CA VAL A 41 9.65 14.22 0.34
C VAL A 41 8.14 14.00 0.30
N THR A 42 7.56 13.54 1.41
CA THR A 42 6.10 13.30 1.54
C THR A 42 5.29 14.58 1.67
N LEU A 43 5.85 15.62 2.31
CA LEU A 43 5.12 16.86 2.65
C LEU A 43 4.40 17.53 1.47
N PRO A 44 5.01 17.71 0.27
CA PRO A 44 4.33 18.35 -0.85
C PRO A 44 3.02 17.64 -1.25
N PHE A 45 3.03 16.31 -1.30
CA PHE A 45 1.86 15.52 -1.64
C PHE A 45 0.77 15.65 -0.58
N LEU A 46 1.16 15.66 0.69
CA LEU A 46 0.23 15.87 1.80
C LEU A 46 -0.42 17.26 1.73
N ILE A 47 0.37 18.30 1.47
CA ILE A 47 -0.14 19.68 1.32
C ILE A 47 -1.14 19.75 0.15
N ILE A 48 -0.83 19.12 -0.98
CA ILE A 48 -1.73 19.05 -2.14
C ILE A 48 -3.01 18.30 -1.77
N GLY A 49 -2.90 17.14 -1.12
CA GLY A 49 -4.05 16.34 -0.68
C GLY A 49 -4.97 17.11 0.28
N VAL A 50 -4.40 17.77 1.29
CA VAL A 50 -5.17 18.59 2.25
C VAL A 50 -5.86 19.77 1.56
N ARG A 51 -5.17 20.46 0.65
CA ARG A 51 -5.78 21.55 -0.13
C ARG A 51 -6.91 21.05 -1.02
N HIS A 52 -6.74 19.88 -1.64
CA HIS A 52 -7.76 19.27 -2.48
C HIS A 52 -9.00 18.90 -1.68
N ILE A 53 -8.84 18.21 -0.54
CA ILE A 53 -9.94 17.90 0.39
C ILE A 53 -10.62 19.19 0.87
N SER A 54 -9.84 20.21 1.24
CA SER A 54 -10.39 21.50 1.70
C SER A 54 -11.26 22.17 0.65
N LYS A 55 -10.89 22.05 -0.64
CA LYS A 55 -11.70 22.56 -1.75
C LYS A 55 -13.02 21.78 -1.87
N ILE A 56 -12.96 20.44 -1.86
CA ILE A 56 -14.14 19.57 -1.94
C ILE A 56 -15.11 19.86 -0.78
N VAL A 57 -14.60 20.00 0.44
CA VAL A 57 -15.43 20.28 1.63
C VAL A 57 -16.05 21.68 1.61
N LYS A 58 -15.37 22.67 1.02
CA LYS A 58 -15.95 24.01 0.82
C LYS A 58 -17.12 23.99 -0.17
N GLU A 59 -17.01 23.20 -1.24
CA GLU A 59 -18.05 23.06 -2.26
C GLU A 59 -19.21 22.18 -1.77
N ASN A 60 -18.91 21.13 -1.01
CA ASN A 60 -19.89 20.22 -0.43
C ASN A 60 -19.49 19.85 1.01
N PRO A 61 -20.02 20.55 2.03
CA PRO A 61 -19.69 20.29 3.43
C PRO A 61 -19.97 18.86 3.89
N LYS A 62 -20.93 18.15 3.26
CA LYS A 62 -21.24 16.75 3.61
C LYS A 62 -20.15 15.78 3.15
N ALA A 63 -19.28 16.18 2.21
CA ALA A 63 -18.20 15.33 1.71
C ALA A 63 -17.20 14.93 2.80
N ILE A 64 -17.04 15.74 3.86
CA ILE A 64 -16.15 15.41 4.98
C ILE A 64 -16.57 14.12 5.70
N LEU A 65 -17.88 13.86 5.78
CA LEU A 65 -18.41 12.64 6.38
C LEU A 65 -18.06 11.41 5.53
N LEU A 66 -18.13 11.54 4.21
CA LEU A 66 -17.76 10.45 3.28
C LEU A 66 -16.25 10.16 3.33
N ILE A 67 -15.42 11.20 3.39
CA ILE A 67 -13.96 11.05 3.51
C ILE A 67 -13.59 10.41 4.85
N ALA A 68 -14.23 10.82 5.94
CA ALA A 68 -14.02 10.22 7.26
C ALA A 68 -14.45 8.75 7.28
N PHE A 69 -15.62 8.43 6.70
CA PHE A 69 -16.08 7.05 6.57
C PHE A 69 -15.14 6.21 5.71
N ALA A 70 -14.65 6.75 4.59
CA ALA A 70 -13.65 6.10 3.75
C ALA A 70 -12.35 5.79 4.52
N GLY A 71 -11.89 6.73 5.34
CA GLY A 71 -10.72 6.51 6.19
C GLY A 71 -10.94 5.43 7.26
N ALA A 72 -12.08 5.47 7.95
CA ALA A 72 -12.45 4.45 8.93
C ALA A 72 -12.58 3.06 8.28
N PHE A 73 -13.24 2.98 7.13
CA PHE A 73 -13.37 1.75 6.36
C PHE A 73 -12.01 1.20 5.90
N THR A 74 -11.13 2.07 5.38
CA THR A 74 -9.78 1.68 4.95
C THR A 74 -8.97 1.14 6.14
N PHE A 75 -9.04 1.81 7.30
CA PHE A 75 -8.40 1.34 8.52
C PHE A 75 -8.93 -0.03 8.95
N VAL A 76 -10.26 -0.21 9.01
CA VAL A 76 -10.88 -1.49 9.39
C VAL A 76 -10.51 -2.60 8.40
N LEU A 77 -10.56 -2.33 7.09
CA LEU A 77 -10.15 -3.29 6.06
C LEU A 77 -8.68 -3.71 6.27
N SER A 78 -7.82 -2.76 6.63
CA SER A 78 -6.41 -3.03 6.95
C SER A 78 -6.19 -3.81 8.24
N ALA A 79 -7.16 -3.87 9.13
CA ALA A 79 -7.09 -4.68 10.34
C ALA A 79 -7.60 -6.12 10.13
N LEU A 80 -8.30 -6.40 9.02
CA LEU A 80 -8.78 -7.75 8.72
C LEU A 80 -7.61 -8.67 8.34
N LYS A 81 -7.54 -9.83 8.99
CA LYS A 81 -6.54 -10.87 8.69
C LYS A 81 -6.98 -11.62 7.43
N LEU A 82 -6.20 -11.50 6.36
CA LEU A 82 -6.36 -12.33 5.18
C LEU A 82 -5.59 -13.64 5.35
N PRO A 83 -6.14 -14.79 4.94
CA PRO A 83 -5.39 -16.04 4.91
C PRO A 83 -4.24 -15.91 3.90
N SER A 84 -2.99 -15.96 4.38
CA SER A 84 -1.83 -16.01 3.50
C SER A 84 -1.43 -17.45 3.20
N ILE A 85 -0.95 -17.68 1.97
CA ILE A 85 -0.51 -19.00 1.48
C ILE A 85 0.73 -19.51 2.27
N THR A 86 1.43 -18.62 2.98
CA THR A 86 2.67 -18.91 3.70
C THR A 86 2.51 -18.98 5.23
N GLY A 87 1.28 -19.05 5.77
CA GLY A 87 1.05 -19.16 7.22
C GLY A 87 1.32 -17.88 8.03
N SER A 88 1.54 -16.75 7.36
CA SER A 88 1.69 -15.42 7.96
C SER A 88 0.34 -14.71 8.10
N SER A 89 0.20 -13.80 9.07
CA SER A 89 -0.94 -12.87 9.10
C SER A 89 -0.66 -11.73 8.12
N SER A 90 -1.34 -11.75 6.97
CA SER A 90 -1.30 -10.65 6.00
C SER A 90 -2.56 -9.81 6.10
N HIS A 91 -2.47 -8.55 5.70
CA HIS A 91 -3.56 -7.58 5.79
C HIS A 91 -3.76 -6.88 4.45
N ALA A 92 -5.01 -6.65 4.07
CA ALA A 92 -5.32 -5.89 2.87
C ALA A 92 -4.95 -4.42 3.11
N THR A 93 -4.14 -3.79 2.27
CA THR A 93 -3.83 -2.36 2.49
C THR A 93 -5.00 -1.45 2.15
N GLY A 94 -5.93 -1.91 1.30
CA GLY A 94 -7.12 -1.13 0.89
C GLY A 94 -6.78 0.07 0.00
N VAL A 95 -5.49 0.22 -0.33
CA VAL A 95 -4.91 1.31 -1.13
C VAL A 95 -5.51 1.32 -2.54
N GLY A 96 -5.61 0.13 -3.17
CA GLY A 96 -6.15 0.01 -4.51
C GLY A 96 -7.63 0.40 -4.61
N LEU A 97 -8.44 -0.11 -3.68
CA LEU A 97 -9.85 0.21 -3.59
C LEU A 97 -10.09 1.70 -3.33
N GLY A 98 -9.40 2.27 -2.35
CA GLY A 98 -9.52 3.68 -2.00
C GLY A 98 -9.09 4.60 -3.14
N ALA A 99 -8.01 4.28 -3.84
CA ALA A 99 -7.54 5.08 -4.98
C ALA A 99 -8.53 5.09 -6.14
N ILE A 100 -9.19 3.95 -6.43
CA ILE A 100 -10.19 3.86 -7.50
C ILE A 100 -11.48 4.59 -7.12
N LEU A 101 -11.88 4.54 -5.84
CA LEU A 101 -13.14 5.11 -5.35
C LEU A 101 -13.06 6.60 -5.00
N PHE A 102 -11.93 7.08 -4.49
CA PHE A 102 -11.77 8.44 -3.96
C PHE A 102 -10.68 9.25 -4.67
N GLY A 103 -9.89 8.61 -5.52
CA GLY A 103 -8.77 9.23 -6.21
C GLY A 103 -7.50 9.32 -5.34
N PRO A 104 -6.33 9.45 -5.99
CA PRO A 104 -5.04 9.35 -5.31
C PRO A 104 -4.77 10.52 -4.36
N ALA A 105 -5.25 11.73 -4.66
CA ALA A 105 -4.99 12.91 -3.84
C ALA A 105 -5.67 12.84 -2.46
N ILE A 106 -6.91 12.32 -2.40
CA ILE A 106 -7.62 12.09 -1.14
C ILE A 106 -6.93 10.98 -0.34
N MET A 107 -6.48 9.93 -1.03
CA MET A 107 -5.80 8.79 -0.42
C MET A 107 -4.46 9.14 0.24
N VAL A 108 -3.76 10.21 -0.17
CA VAL A 108 -2.57 10.66 0.56
C VAL A 108 -2.90 11.02 2.02
N VAL A 109 -4.00 11.76 2.22
CA VAL A 109 -4.41 12.22 3.57
C VAL A 109 -5.04 11.08 4.36
N ILE A 110 -5.93 10.30 3.72
CA ILE A 110 -6.52 9.11 4.35
C ILE A 110 -5.42 8.14 4.76
N GLY A 111 -4.46 7.86 3.87
CA GLY A 111 -3.36 6.95 4.12
C GLY A 111 -2.48 7.41 5.28
N LEU A 112 -2.18 8.71 5.40
CA LEU A 112 -1.49 9.24 6.58
C LEU A 112 -2.24 8.94 7.88
N ILE A 113 -3.55 9.19 7.91
CA ILE A 113 -4.37 8.96 9.11
C ILE A 113 -4.42 7.46 9.45
N VAL A 114 -4.62 6.61 8.45
CA VAL A 114 -4.64 5.14 8.61
C VAL A 114 -3.30 4.66 9.14
N LEU A 115 -2.19 5.07 8.54
CA LEU A 115 -0.83 4.69 8.96
C LEU A 115 -0.50 5.18 10.37
N LEU A 116 -0.95 6.38 10.73
CA LEU A 116 -0.79 6.91 12.08
C LEU A 116 -1.56 6.05 13.10
N PHE A 117 -2.80 5.67 12.81
CA PHE A 117 -3.55 4.77 13.68
C PHE A 117 -2.98 3.37 13.73
N GLN A 118 -2.43 2.85 12.62
CA GLN A 118 -1.73 1.57 12.62
C GLN A 118 -0.49 1.60 13.53
N ALA A 119 0.29 2.69 13.48
CA ALA A 119 1.45 2.87 14.33
C ALA A 119 1.08 2.96 15.83
N ILE A 120 0.02 3.68 16.17
CA ILE A 120 -0.37 3.94 17.57
C ILE A 120 -1.22 2.81 18.17
N LEU A 121 -2.21 2.30 17.43
CA LEU A 121 -3.22 1.36 17.96
C LEU A 121 -2.87 -0.11 17.70
N LEU A 122 -2.19 -0.40 16.59
CA LEU A 122 -1.87 -1.78 16.18
C LEU A 122 -0.39 -2.11 16.36
N ALA A 123 0.42 -1.15 16.84
CA ALA A 123 1.87 -1.25 16.91
C ALA A 123 2.49 -1.73 15.59
N HIS A 124 1.90 -1.31 14.46
CA HIS A 124 2.28 -1.74 13.13
C HIS A 124 2.85 -0.56 12.33
N GLY A 125 4.11 -0.67 11.90
CA GLY A 125 4.88 0.43 11.31
C GLY A 125 5.65 1.23 12.35
N GLY A 126 5.68 2.56 12.21
CA GLY A 126 6.41 3.45 13.12
C GLY A 126 6.04 4.92 12.93
N ILE A 127 6.26 5.70 13.98
CA ILE A 127 6.10 7.16 14.01
C ILE A 127 7.29 7.82 13.31
N THR A 128 8.53 7.39 13.57
CA THR A 128 9.71 7.96 12.88
C THR A 128 9.75 7.55 11.42
N THR A 129 9.25 6.37 11.10
CA THR A 129 9.19 5.83 9.73
C THR A 129 7.90 6.20 9.00
N LEU A 130 7.00 6.95 9.63
CA LEU A 130 5.69 7.33 9.09
C LEU A 130 5.83 8.01 7.72
N GLY A 131 6.77 8.94 7.56
CA GLY A 131 7.02 9.60 6.28
C GLY A 131 7.37 8.63 5.15
N ALA A 132 8.22 7.64 5.42
CA ALA A 132 8.60 6.62 4.43
C ALA A 132 7.42 5.71 4.06
N ASN A 133 6.64 5.29 5.06
CA ASN A 133 5.46 4.47 4.87
C ASN A 133 4.35 5.22 4.11
N VAL A 134 4.11 6.49 4.43
CA VAL A 134 3.16 7.35 3.70
C VAL A 134 3.60 7.49 2.25
N PHE A 135 4.90 7.70 2.00
CA PHE A 135 5.40 7.81 0.64
C PHE A 135 5.12 6.55 -0.19
N SER A 136 5.43 5.37 0.33
CA SER A 136 5.21 4.14 -0.42
C SER A 136 3.71 3.82 -0.54
N MET A 137 2.96 3.83 0.56
CA MET A 137 1.59 3.27 0.64
C MET A 137 0.48 4.27 0.36
N ALA A 138 0.66 5.54 0.69
CA ALA A 138 -0.38 6.57 0.53
C ALA A 138 -0.13 7.48 -0.68
N ILE A 139 1.08 7.43 -1.26
CA ILE A 139 1.40 8.18 -2.47
C ILE A 139 1.64 7.21 -3.63
N ILE A 140 2.72 6.43 -3.62
CA ILE A 140 3.06 5.61 -4.79
C ILE A 140 1.97 4.58 -5.07
N GLY A 141 1.52 3.83 -4.07
CA GLY A 141 0.45 2.84 -4.21
C GLY A 141 -0.82 3.40 -4.89
N PRO A 142 -1.45 4.48 -4.36
CA PRO A 142 -2.64 5.08 -4.95
C PRO A 142 -2.41 5.66 -6.35
N PHE A 143 -1.30 6.36 -6.56
CA PHE A 143 -1.02 7.00 -7.85
C PHE A 143 -0.78 5.97 -8.95
N VAL A 144 -0.02 4.90 -8.65
CA VAL A 144 0.20 3.80 -9.60
C VAL A 144 -1.11 3.05 -9.85
N THR A 145 -1.88 2.75 -8.80
CA THR A 145 -3.19 2.10 -8.95
C THR A 145 -4.07 2.89 -9.91
N TYR A 146 -4.27 4.17 -9.62
CA TYR A 146 -5.18 5.02 -10.37
C TYR A 146 -4.68 5.27 -11.79
N GLY A 147 -3.37 5.46 -11.97
CA GLY A 147 -2.74 5.61 -13.28
C GLY A 147 -2.93 4.39 -14.18
N VAL A 148 -2.65 3.18 -13.65
CA VAL A 148 -2.88 1.92 -14.38
C VAL A 148 -4.36 1.70 -14.68
N TYR A 149 -5.23 1.96 -13.70
CA TYR A 149 -6.68 1.86 -13.87
C TYR A 149 -7.21 2.77 -15.00
N ILE A 150 -6.85 4.06 -15.00
CA ILE A 150 -7.25 5.01 -16.05
C ILE A 150 -6.67 4.61 -17.39
N LEU A 151 -5.39 4.23 -17.44
CA LEU A 151 -4.74 3.85 -18.69
C LEU A 151 -5.48 2.68 -19.35
N LEU A 152 -5.74 1.60 -18.60
CA LEU A 152 -6.46 0.44 -19.11
C LEU A 152 -7.90 0.76 -19.48
N LYS A 153 -8.58 1.60 -18.68
CA LYS A 153 -9.93 2.09 -19.00
C LYS A 153 -9.95 2.87 -20.32
N ARG A 154 -8.96 3.73 -20.57
CA ARG A 154 -8.82 4.49 -21.83
C ARG A 154 -8.52 3.60 -23.04
N LEU A 155 -7.83 2.47 -22.81
CA LEU A 155 -7.56 1.47 -23.83
C LEU A 155 -8.75 0.51 -24.10
N GLY A 156 -9.90 0.73 -23.46
CA GLY A 156 -11.09 -0.10 -23.65
C GLY A 156 -11.04 -1.47 -22.97
N VAL A 157 -10.11 -1.67 -22.03
CA VAL A 157 -9.99 -2.93 -21.27
C VAL A 157 -11.19 -3.08 -20.33
N PRO A 158 -11.76 -4.30 -20.18
CA PRO A 158 -12.90 -4.53 -19.30
C PRO A 158 -12.65 -4.05 -17.87
N ARG A 159 -13.66 -3.43 -17.24
CA ARG A 159 -13.54 -2.82 -15.90
C ARG A 159 -12.88 -3.74 -14.87
N GLY A 160 -13.30 -5.01 -14.81
CA GLY A 160 -12.75 -5.97 -13.84
C GLY A 160 -11.24 -6.15 -14.01
N VAL A 161 -10.75 -6.24 -15.25
CA VAL A 161 -9.31 -6.37 -15.54
C VAL A 161 -8.57 -5.07 -15.23
N SER A 162 -9.14 -3.91 -15.55
CA SER A 162 -8.56 -2.60 -15.23
C SER A 162 -8.44 -2.37 -13.73
N VAL A 163 -9.45 -2.74 -12.95
CA VAL A 163 -9.47 -2.66 -11.49
C VAL A 163 -8.46 -3.63 -10.87
N PHE A 164 -8.47 -4.90 -11.31
CA PHE A 164 -7.52 -5.91 -10.85
C PHE A 164 -6.08 -5.46 -11.08
N SER A 165 -5.77 -5.05 -12.31
CA SER A 165 -4.42 -4.66 -12.70
C SER A 165 -3.97 -3.41 -11.97
N GLY A 166 -4.86 -2.42 -11.81
CA GLY A 166 -4.57 -1.22 -11.02
C GLY A 166 -4.20 -1.57 -9.58
N ALA A 167 -5.06 -2.32 -8.89
CA ALA A 167 -4.84 -2.68 -7.49
C ALA A 167 -3.60 -3.58 -7.30
N ALA A 168 -3.41 -4.59 -8.14
CA ALA A 168 -2.27 -5.50 -8.04
C ALA A 168 -0.94 -4.78 -8.33
N VAL A 169 -0.87 -3.97 -9.38
CA VAL A 169 0.36 -3.22 -9.73
C VAL A 169 0.64 -2.13 -8.70
N GLY A 170 -0.38 -1.43 -8.19
CA GLY A 170 -0.21 -0.43 -7.14
C GLY A 170 0.26 -1.01 -5.80
N SER A 171 -0.29 -2.15 -5.40
CA SER A 171 0.15 -2.91 -4.22
C SER A 171 1.61 -3.33 -4.37
N PHE A 172 1.97 -3.90 -5.52
CA PHE A 172 3.35 -4.30 -5.83
C PHE A 172 4.33 -3.11 -5.87
N ALA A 173 3.90 -1.97 -6.43
CA ALA A 173 4.71 -0.76 -6.50
C ALA A 173 5.05 -0.20 -5.11
N THR A 174 4.11 -0.28 -4.17
CA THR A 174 4.38 0.09 -2.78
C THR A 174 5.53 -0.73 -2.20
N TYR A 175 5.50 -2.04 -2.42
CA TYR A 175 6.56 -2.94 -1.99
C TYR A 175 7.91 -2.62 -2.68
N MET A 176 7.92 -2.37 -3.99
CA MET A 176 9.15 -1.95 -4.70
C MET A 176 9.77 -0.70 -4.07
N VAL A 177 8.94 0.27 -3.70
CA VAL A 177 9.41 1.50 -3.05
C VAL A 177 9.89 1.24 -1.62
N THR A 178 9.19 0.43 -0.83
CA THR A 178 9.67 0.04 0.50
C THR A 178 11.02 -0.68 0.42
N ALA A 179 11.18 -1.62 -0.53
CA ALA A 179 12.46 -2.30 -0.75
C ALA A 179 13.57 -1.33 -1.17
N PHE A 180 13.25 -0.34 -1.99
CA PHE A 180 14.17 0.73 -2.39
C PHE A 180 14.58 1.61 -1.20
N GLN A 181 13.62 2.03 -0.38
CA GLN A 181 13.84 2.81 0.85
C GLN A 181 14.80 2.10 1.80
N LEU A 182 14.59 0.80 2.02
CA LEU A 182 15.46 -0.01 2.88
C LEU A 182 16.84 -0.24 2.28
N ALA A 183 16.95 -0.45 0.97
CA ALA A 183 18.23 -0.63 0.31
C ALA A 183 19.10 0.64 0.35
N LEU A 184 18.48 1.82 0.28
CA LEU A 184 19.17 3.10 0.48
C LEU A 184 19.65 3.28 1.91
N ALA A 185 18.84 2.87 2.88
CA ALA A 185 19.17 2.99 4.30
C ALA A 185 20.23 1.99 4.76
N HIS A 186 20.25 0.79 4.15
CA HIS A 186 21.09 -0.34 4.55
C HIS A 186 21.82 -0.95 3.35
N PRO A 187 22.77 -0.23 2.71
CA PRO A 187 23.56 -0.77 1.61
C PRO A 187 24.48 -1.89 2.11
N SER A 188 24.59 -2.98 1.35
CA SER A 188 25.43 -4.12 1.73
C SER A 188 26.91 -3.79 1.59
N GLU A 189 27.75 -4.33 2.46
CA GLU A 189 29.21 -4.21 2.37
C GLU A 189 29.75 -4.70 1.02
N VAL A 190 29.14 -5.76 0.48
CA VAL A 190 29.49 -6.32 -0.83
C VAL A 190 28.34 -6.09 -1.80
N GLY A 191 28.59 -5.29 -2.84
CA GLY A 191 27.60 -4.97 -3.88
C GLY A 191 26.66 -3.80 -3.55
N GLY A 192 26.83 -3.16 -2.38
CA GLY A 192 26.23 -1.85 -2.07
C GLY A 192 24.70 -1.84 -2.13
N PHE A 193 24.15 -0.73 -2.62
CA PHE A 193 22.71 -0.52 -2.80
C PHE A 193 22.04 -1.63 -3.64
N TYR A 194 22.64 -2.00 -4.78
CA TYR A 194 22.02 -2.94 -5.71
C TYR A 194 21.86 -4.34 -5.10
N ALA A 195 22.88 -4.82 -4.37
CA ALA A 195 22.81 -6.09 -3.67
C ALA A 195 21.72 -6.08 -2.58
N SER A 196 21.63 -5.00 -1.79
CA SER A 196 20.57 -4.84 -0.79
C SER A 196 19.19 -4.77 -1.43
N TRP A 197 19.04 -4.05 -2.54
CA TRP A 197 17.76 -3.92 -3.23
C TRP A 197 17.26 -5.25 -3.77
N ILE A 198 18.12 -6.02 -4.45
CA ILE A 198 17.79 -7.37 -4.91
C ILE A 198 17.42 -8.28 -3.73
N LYS A 199 18.11 -8.16 -2.59
CA LYS A 199 17.81 -8.93 -1.39
C LYS A 199 16.44 -8.58 -0.81
N PHE A 200 16.14 -7.30 -0.60
CA PHE A 200 14.84 -6.86 -0.07
C PHE A 200 13.71 -7.21 -1.04
N VAL A 201 13.94 -7.04 -2.35
CA VAL A 201 13.01 -7.51 -3.37
C VAL A 201 12.82 -9.02 -3.24
N GLY A 202 13.87 -9.84 -3.29
CA GLY A 202 13.73 -11.30 -3.18
C GLY A 202 12.97 -11.77 -1.93
N VAL A 203 13.30 -11.22 -0.76
CA VAL A 203 12.69 -11.61 0.52
C VAL A 203 11.21 -11.23 0.58
N PHE A 204 10.88 -9.97 0.31
CA PHE A 204 9.49 -9.52 0.37
C PHE A 204 8.66 -10.08 -0.79
N GLY A 205 9.25 -10.31 -1.96
CA GLY A 205 8.53 -10.76 -3.15
C GLY A 205 7.78 -12.08 -2.95
N VAL A 206 8.32 -12.97 -2.11
CA VAL A 206 7.68 -14.26 -1.74
C VAL A 206 6.31 -14.05 -1.11
N THR A 207 6.14 -13.01 -0.29
CA THR A 207 4.87 -12.72 0.40
C THR A 207 4.05 -11.67 -0.35
N GLN A 208 4.70 -10.63 -0.88
CA GLN A 208 4.01 -9.47 -1.45
C GLN A 208 3.41 -9.76 -2.82
N ILE A 209 4.02 -10.61 -3.67
CA ILE A 209 3.43 -10.95 -4.97
C ILE A 209 2.08 -11.67 -4.80
N PRO A 210 1.96 -12.73 -3.97
CA PRO A 210 0.66 -13.33 -3.67
C PRO A 210 -0.35 -12.35 -3.08
N ILE A 211 0.08 -11.49 -2.14
CA ILE A 211 -0.79 -10.50 -1.50
C ILE A 211 -1.33 -9.50 -2.53
N SER A 212 -0.48 -8.98 -3.43
CA SER A 212 -0.91 -8.03 -4.47
C SER A 212 -1.94 -8.65 -5.42
N ILE A 213 -1.83 -9.94 -5.74
CA ILE A 213 -2.84 -10.64 -6.55
C ILE A 213 -4.15 -10.76 -5.77
N ILE A 214 -4.09 -11.20 -4.51
CA ILE A 214 -5.28 -11.33 -3.64
C ILE A 214 -5.97 -9.97 -3.47
N GLU A 215 -5.21 -8.90 -3.26
CA GLU A 215 -5.72 -7.54 -3.13
C GLU A 215 -6.38 -7.05 -4.43
N GLY A 216 -5.81 -7.41 -5.59
CA GLY A 216 -6.43 -7.21 -6.89
C GLY A 216 -7.80 -7.88 -7.00
N ILE A 217 -7.89 -9.16 -6.63
CA ILE A 217 -9.15 -9.94 -6.67
C ILE A 217 -10.17 -9.33 -5.71
N LEU A 218 -9.78 -9.06 -4.47
CA LEU A 218 -10.65 -8.46 -3.46
C LEU A 218 -11.18 -7.10 -3.91
N THR A 219 -10.32 -6.27 -4.52
CA THR A 219 -10.74 -4.96 -5.03
C THR A 219 -11.78 -5.09 -6.13
N VAL A 220 -11.60 -6.04 -7.07
CA VAL A 220 -12.61 -6.33 -8.10
C VAL A 220 -13.92 -6.79 -7.49
N MET A 221 -13.88 -7.70 -6.52
CA MET A 221 -15.08 -8.19 -5.83
C MET A 221 -15.84 -7.05 -5.16
N VAL A 222 -15.15 -6.21 -4.39
CA VAL A 222 -15.78 -5.09 -3.68
C VAL A 222 -16.34 -4.06 -4.67
N ILE A 223 -15.58 -3.66 -5.68
CA ILE A 223 -16.06 -2.74 -6.72
C ILE A 223 -17.29 -3.30 -7.42
N ASN A 224 -17.29 -4.58 -7.79
CA ASN A 224 -18.45 -5.20 -8.45
C ASN A 224 -19.69 -5.21 -7.54
N LEU A 225 -19.54 -5.53 -6.25
CA LEU A 225 -20.64 -5.46 -5.28
C LEU A 225 -21.19 -4.03 -5.16
N LEU A 226 -20.32 -3.03 -5.03
CA LEU A 226 -20.73 -1.63 -4.97
C LEU A 226 -21.49 -1.19 -6.23
N TYR A 227 -21.08 -1.66 -7.41
CA TYR A 227 -21.81 -1.37 -8.65
C TYR A 227 -23.15 -2.09 -8.78
N VAL A 228 -23.32 -3.24 -8.12
CA VAL A 228 -24.60 -3.96 -8.10
C VAL A 228 -25.59 -3.27 -7.16
N TYR A 229 -25.14 -2.83 -5.99
CA TYR A 229 -26.02 -2.31 -4.93
C TYR A 229 -26.12 -0.78 -4.85
N SER A 230 -25.15 -0.04 -5.38
CA SER A 230 -25.03 1.42 -5.20
C SER A 230 -24.57 2.12 -6.48
N LYS A 231 -25.12 1.72 -7.62
CA LYS A 231 -24.72 2.22 -8.95
C LYS A 231 -24.86 3.74 -9.07
N GLN A 232 -25.98 4.30 -8.61
CA GLN A 232 -26.25 5.73 -8.71
C GLN A 232 -25.28 6.56 -7.86
N GLU A 233 -24.91 6.06 -6.68
CA GLU A 233 -23.94 6.69 -5.79
C GLU A 233 -22.52 6.63 -6.37
N ILE A 234 -22.12 5.50 -6.94
CA ILE A 234 -20.80 5.32 -7.57
C ILE A 234 -20.66 6.19 -8.83
N GLU A 235 -21.69 6.27 -9.67
CA GLU A 235 -21.69 7.16 -10.84
C GLU A 235 -21.73 8.64 -10.42
N GLY A 236 -22.43 8.96 -9.33
CA GLY A 236 -22.45 10.29 -8.73
C GLY A 236 -21.13 10.73 -8.08
N LEU A 237 -20.23 9.80 -7.76
CA LEU A 237 -18.90 10.14 -7.25
C LEU A 237 -18.03 10.84 -8.30
N ASN A 238 -18.35 10.77 -9.60
CA ASN A 238 -17.75 11.55 -10.70
C ASN A 238 -16.24 11.85 -10.54
N LEU A 239 -15.45 10.82 -10.20
CA LEU A 239 -13.98 10.88 -10.10
C LEU A 239 -13.31 10.42 -11.42
N SER A 240 -13.85 10.88 -12.54
CA SER A 240 -13.25 10.77 -13.88
C SER A 240 -12.32 11.93 -14.17
#